data_AF-A0A659UI36-F1
#
_entry.id   AF-A0A659UI36-F1
#
_cell.length_a   1.000
_cell.length_b   1.000
_cell.length_c   1.000
_cell.angle_alpha   90.00
_cell.angle_beta   90.00
_cell.angle_gamma   90.00
#
_symmetry.space_group_name_H-M   'P 1'
#
loop_
_entity.id
_entity.type
_entity.pdbx_description
1 polymer ?
#
loop_
_entity_poly.entity_id
_entity_poly.type
_entity_poly.pdbx_seq_one_letter_code
_entity_poly.pdbx_strand_id
1 'polypeptide(L)' 'IGGVVMPVVWKRRYGAGKVFYSSLGHTADEFAVPEMALMVERGLLWAARG' A
#
# COMPACT_ATOMS: atom_id res chain seq x y z
N ILE A 1 -22.02 -14.73 -11.23
CA ILE A 1 -21.14 -14.11 -10.22
C ILE A 1 -20.92 -12.67 -10.66
N GLY A 2 -21.47 -11.69 -9.94
CA GLY A 2 -21.16 -10.28 -10.20
C GLY A 2 -19.73 -10.01 -9.72
N GLY A 3 -18.86 -9.50 -10.60
CA GLY A 3 -17.47 -9.25 -10.27
C GLY A 3 -17.33 -8.27 -9.11
N VAL A 4 -16.48 -8.58 -8.14
CA VAL A 4 -16.09 -7.67 -7.06
C VAL A 4 -14.71 -7.11 -7.40
N VAL A 5 -14.59 -5.79 -7.38
CA VAL A 5 -13.28 -5.13 -7.50
C VAL A 5 -12.64 -5.08 -6.12
N MET A 6 -11.58 -5.86 -5.92
CA MET A 6 -10.78 -5.86 -4.69
C MET A 6 -9.55 -4.96 -4.88
N PRO A 7 -9.44 -3.84 -4.15
CA PRO A 7 -8.30 -2.95 -4.30
C PRO A 7 -7.04 -3.58 -3.68
N VAL A 8 -5.98 -3.66 -4.49
CA VAL A 8 -4.70 -4.26 -4.08
C VAL A 8 -3.86 -3.31 -3.23
N VAL A 9 -3.93 -2.00 -3.53
CA VAL A 9 -3.22 -0.93 -2.81
C VAL A 9 -4.13 0.29 -2.70
N TRP A 10 -4.14 0.94 -1.54
CA TRP A 10 -4.85 2.21 -1.34
C TRP A 10 -4.29 3.01 -0.16
N LYS A 11 -4.67 4.28 -0.08
CA LYS A 11 -4.42 5.13 1.09
C LYS A 11 -5.67 5.92 1.46
N ARG A 12 -5.91 6.10 2.76
CA ARG A 12 -7.09 6.82 3.27
C ARG A 12 -6.74 7.56 4.57
N ARG A 13 -7.44 8.64 4.86
CA ARG A 13 -7.41 9.27 6.18
C ARG A 13 -8.45 8.66 7.11
N TYR A 14 -8.10 8.49 8.37
CA TYR A 14 -9.04 8.12 9.43
C TYR A 14 -8.89 9.12 10.57
N GLY A 15 -9.81 10.08 10.63
CA GLY A 15 -9.63 11.30 11.42
C GLY A 15 -8.36 12.04 10.99
N ALA A 16 -7.51 12.41 11.96
CA ALA A 16 -6.21 13.03 11.70
C ALA A 16 -5.17 12.03 11.13
N GLY A 17 -5.35 10.73 11.40
CA GLY A 17 -4.42 9.67 11.02
C GLY A 17 -4.41 9.35 9.52
N LYS A 18 -3.26 8.90 9.03
CA LYS A 18 -3.04 8.47 7.65
C LYS A 18 -2.80 6.97 7.60
N VAL A 19 -3.59 6.27 6.78
CA VAL A 19 -3.52 4.82 6.61
C VAL A 19 -3.11 4.51 5.18
N PHE A 20 -2.04 3.75 5.02
CA PHE A 20 -1.62 3.15 3.76
C PHE A 20 -1.80 1.63 3.87
N TYR A 21 -2.39 1.01 2.85
CA TYR A 21 -2.63 -0.43 2.76
C TYR A 21 -2.07 -0.98 1.46
N SER A 22 -1.43 -2.15 1.55
CA SER A 22 -1.00 -2.96 0.42
C SER A 22 -1.27 -4.42 0.76
N SER A 23 -1.84 -5.16 -0.19
CA SER A 23 -1.96 -6.63 -0.13
C SER A 23 -0.79 -7.36 -0.79
N LEU A 24 0.15 -6.61 -1.40
CA LEU A 24 1.44 -7.11 -1.87
C LEU A 24 2.40 -7.30 -0.69
N GLY A 25 3.36 -8.20 -0.85
CA GLY A 25 4.39 -8.53 0.14
C GLY A 25 4.18 -9.90 0.78
N HIS A 26 3.70 -10.91 0.04
CA HIS A 26 3.58 -12.26 0.57
C HIS A 26 4.95 -12.83 0.93
N THR A 27 5.97 -12.45 0.16
CA THR A 27 7.38 -12.78 0.40
C THR A 27 8.29 -11.55 0.23
N ALA A 28 9.48 -11.61 0.81
CA ALA A 28 10.42 -10.47 0.81
C ALA A 28 11.09 -10.23 -0.56
N ASP A 29 11.20 -11.26 -1.40
CA ASP A 29 11.74 -11.17 -2.75
C ASP A 29 10.87 -10.31 -3.69
N GLU A 30 9.59 -10.08 -3.36
CA GLU A 30 8.74 -9.15 -4.12
C GLU A 30 9.30 -7.71 -4.13
N PHE A 31 10.08 -7.33 -3.12
CA PHE A 31 10.76 -6.03 -3.08
C PHE A 31 11.93 -5.92 -4.08
N ALA A 32 12.32 -7.01 -4.73
CA ALA A 32 13.23 -6.96 -5.87
C ALA A 32 12.57 -6.32 -7.12
N VAL A 33 11.23 -6.26 -7.16
CA VAL A 33 10.49 -5.50 -8.17
C VAL A 33 10.51 -4.01 -7.78
N PRO A 34 11.19 -3.14 -8.55
CA PRO A 34 11.40 -1.75 -8.16
C PRO A 34 10.10 -0.98 -7.91
N GLU A 35 9.05 -1.26 -8.68
CA GLU A 35 7.75 -0.61 -8.57
C GLU A 35 7.04 -0.95 -7.25
N MET A 36 7.17 -2.20 -6.78
CA MET A 36 6.60 -2.66 -5.52
C MET A 36 7.31 -1.95 -4.36
N ALA A 37 8.64 -2.00 -4.34
CA ALA A 37 9.45 -1.34 -3.32
C ALA A 37 9.18 0.17 -3.25
N LEU A 38 9.13 0.84 -4.40
CA LEU A 38 8.86 2.27 -4.50
C LEU A 38 7.45 2.62 -4.00
N MET A 39 6.46 1.77 -4.25
CA MET A 39 5.09 1.99 -3.80
C MET A 39 4.98 1.88 -2.28
N VAL A 40 5.61 0.87 -1.69
CA VAL A 40 5.67 0.67 -0.24
C VAL A 40 6.43 1.81 0.43
N GLU A 41 7.61 2.17 -0.07
CA GLU A 41 8.41 3.29 0.47
C GLU A 41 7.60 4.60 0.49
N ARG A 42 7.00 4.98 -0.64
CA ARG A 42 6.19 6.20 -0.75
C ARG A 42 4.94 6.15 0.13
N GLY A 43 4.30 4.98 0.25
CA GLY A 43 3.15 4.76 1.11
C GLY A 43 3.48 4.98 2.59
N LEU A 44 4.59 4.37 3.04
CA LEU A 44 5.09 4.50 4.41
C LEU A 44 5.51 5.95 4.72
N LEU A 45 6.30 6.58 3.84
CA LEU A 45 6.70 7.98 4.00
C LEU A 45 5.49 8.92 4.04
N TRP A 46 4.46 8.66 3.23
CA TRP A 46 3.23 9.46 3.25
C TRP A 46 2.48 9.29 4.59
N ALA A 47 2.38 8.07 5.11
CA ALA A 47 1.68 7.78 6.36
C ALA A 47 2.43 8.32 7.58
N ALA A 48 3.76 8.31 7.56
CA ALA A 48 4.61 8.73 8.68
C ALA A 48 4.75 10.27 8.82
N ARG A 49 4.63 11.03 7.73
CA ARG A 49 4.65 12.50 7.80
C ARG A 49 3.39 12.98 8.56
N GLY A 50 3.47 14.02 9.38
CA GLY A 50 2.29 14.67 10.00
C GLY A 50 1.52 15.51 8.99
#